data_AF-A0A3L7QTQ6-F1
#
_entry.id   AF-A0A3L7QTQ6-F1
#
_cell.length_a   1.000
_cell.length_b   1.000
_cell.length_c   1.000
_cell.angle_alpha   90.00
_cell.angle_beta   90.00
_cell.angle_gamma   90.00
#
_symmetry.space_group_name_H-M   'P 1'
#
loop_
_entity.id
_entity.type
_entity.pdbx_description
1 polymer ?
#
loop_
_entity_poly.entity_id
_entity_poly.type
_entity_poly.pdbx_seq_one_letter_code
_entity_poly.pdbx_strand_id
1 'polypeptide(L)'
;MTNDIFIDTSGFYAFLIKGDSTHEEAESILFGAKKQKRRFVTTDYILDETATLLKARGFGHLLPNFFTTLEQSQACRIEWTDSDRFFSTQAFFLKHADQDWSFTDCLS
;
A
#
# COMPACT_ATOMS: atom_id res chain seq x y z
N MET A 1 17.61 11.41 6.81
CA MET A 1 16.93 10.67 5.74
C MET A 1 15.98 9.70 6.42
N THR A 2 14.68 9.85 6.22
CA THR A 2 13.68 8.91 6.73
C THR A 2 13.87 7.59 5.99
N ASN A 3 14.41 6.60 6.68
CA ASN A 3 14.61 5.25 6.15
C ASN A 3 13.28 4.47 6.27
N ASP A 4 12.16 5.07 5.90
CA ASP A 4 10.85 4.42 6.01
C ASP A 4 10.67 3.46 4.81
N ILE A 5 9.73 2.53 4.90
CA ILE A 5 9.41 1.56 3.84
C ILE A 5 8.06 1.91 3.27
N PHE A 6 8.00 2.15 1.97
CA PHE A 6 6.73 2.30 1.29
C PHE A 6 6.10 0.93 1.04
N ILE A 7 4.81 0.77 1.38
CA ILE A 7 4.02 -0.43 1.07
C ILE A 7 3.04 -0.07 -0.03
N ASP A 8 3.06 -0.81 -1.13
CA ASP A 8 2.11 -0.74 -2.24
C ASP A 8 1.00 -1.80 -2.09
N THR A 9 0.09 -1.83 -3.07
CA THR A 9 -1.02 -2.81 -3.10
C THR A 9 -0.50 -4.25 -3.13
N SER A 10 0.56 -4.51 -3.89
CA SER A 10 1.14 -5.86 -3.98
C SER A 10 1.75 -6.31 -2.65
N GLY A 11 2.44 -5.42 -1.93
CA GLY A 11 2.99 -5.67 -0.60
C GLY A 11 1.91 -6.00 0.43
N PHE A 12 0.79 -5.26 0.44
CA PHE A 12 -0.34 -5.62 1.31
C PHE A 12 -0.96 -6.96 0.94
N TYR A 13 -1.13 -7.24 -0.35
CA TYR A 13 -1.70 -8.50 -0.82
C TYR A 13 -0.82 -9.69 -0.40
N ALA A 14 0.49 -9.60 -0.64
CA ALA A 14 1.47 -10.60 -0.23
C ALA A 14 1.42 -10.86 1.28
N PHE A 15 1.30 -9.81 2.08
CA PHE A 15 1.23 -9.94 3.54
C PHE A 15 -0.08 -10.58 4.03
N LEU A 16 -1.22 -10.25 3.42
CA LEU A 16 -2.53 -10.73 3.87
C LEU A 16 -2.85 -12.15 3.40
N ILE A 17 -2.31 -12.55 2.24
CA ILE A 17 -2.64 -13.82 1.60
C ILE A 17 -1.51 -14.82 1.82
N LYS A 18 -1.69 -15.71 2.83
CA LYS A 18 -0.70 -16.75 3.17
C LYS A 18 -0.31 -17.69 2.03
N GLY A 19 -1.20 -17.86 1.05
CA GLY A 19 -0.96 -18.70 -0.13
C GLY A 19 -0.25 -17.97 -1.27
N ASP A 20 0.07 -16.68 -1.11
CA ASP A 20 0.83 -15.93 -2.11
C ASP A 20 2.30 -16.36 -2.11
N SER A 21 2.90 -16.50 -3.30
CA SER A 21 4.29 -16.92 -3.44
C SER A 21 5.29 -15.96 -2.81
N THR A 22 4.90 -14.70 -2.58
CA THR A 22 5.73 -13.65 -2.00
C THR A 22 5.44 -13.42 -0.51
N HIS A 23 4.56 -14.23 0.11
CA HIS A 23 4.19 -14.08 1.51
C HIS A 23 5.39 -14.14 2.46
N GLU A 24 6.27 -15.14 2.29
CA GLU A 24 7.47 -15.31 3.12
C GLU A 24 8.45 -14.13 2.99
N GLU A 25 8.57 -13.57 1.78
CA GLU A 25 9.39 -12.38 1.54
C GLU A 25 8.82 -11.15 2.24
N ALA A 26 7.50 -10.94 2.12
CA ALA A 26 6.81 -9.85 2.80
C ALA A 26 6.96 -9.93 4.33
N GLU A 27 6.83 -11.13 4.93
CA GLU A 27 7.07 -11.35 6.36
C GLU A 27 8.53 -11.04 6.76
N SER A 28 9.50 -11.44 5.94
CA SER A 28 10.92 -11.16 6.17
C SER A 28 11.21 -9.66 6.17
N ILE A 29 10.65 -8.91 5.22
CA ILE A 29 10.76 -7.45 5.15
C ILE A 29 10.15 -6.82 6.40
N LEU A 30 8.96 -7.28 6.81
CA LEU A 30 8.28 -6.79 8.02
C LEU A 30 9.14 -6.98 9.27
N PHE A 31 9.72 -8.17 9.44
CA PHE A 31 10.58 -8.49 10.57
C PHE A 31 11.86 -7.64 10.56
N GLY A 32 12.48 -7.47 9.40
CA GLY A 32 13.66 -6.62 9.21
C GLY A 32 13.38 -5.16 9.56
N ALA A 33 12.24 -4.62 9.09
CA ALA A 33 11.79 -3.26 9.38
C ALA A 33 11.63 -3.02 10.88
N LYS A 34 10.98 -3.97 11.58
CA LYS A 34 10.77 -3.93 13.02
C LYS A 34 12.10 -3.92 13.78
N LYS A 35 13.06 -4.77 13.40
CA LYS A 35 14.40 -4.81 14.03
C LYS A 35 15.16 -3.49 13.86
N GLN A 36 14.98 -2.84 12.72
CA GLN A 36 15.61 -1.57 12.38
C GLN A 36 14.80 -0.34 12.85
N LYS A 37 13.64 -0.54 13.49
CA LYS A 37 12.70 0.52 13.89
C LYS A 37 12.29 1.44 12.72
N ARG A 38 12.23 0.89 11.51
CA ARG A 38 11.73 1.59 10.31
C ARG A 38 10.21 1.63 10.38
N ARG A 39 9.60 2.74 9.95
CA ARG A 39 8.14 2.82 9.80
C ARG A 39 7.74 2.44 8.39
N PHE A 40 6.50 2.00 8.25
CA PHE A 40 5.85 1.82 6.97
C PHE A 40 5.09 3.09 6.60
N VAL A 41 5.02 3.37 5.31
CA VAL A 41 4.25 4.46 4.73
C VAL A 41 3.43 3.90 3.58
N THR A 42 2.19 4.34 3.45
CA THR A 42 1.30 4.02 2.32
C THR A 42 0.45 5.25 2.00
N THR A 43 -0.30 5.23 0.91
CA THR A 43 -1.31 6.25 0.58
C THR A 43 -2.72 5.71 0.74
N ASP A 44 -3.68 6.62 0.84
CA ASP A 44 -5.12 6.32 0.80
C ASP A 44 -5.57 5.63 -0.50
N TYR A 45 -4.93 5.91 -1.63
CA TYR A 45 -5.20 5.24 -2.92
C TYR A 45 -4.79 3.76 -2.90
N ILE A 46 -3.67 3.43 -2.25
CA ILE A 46 -3.27 2.02 -2.06
C ILE A 46 -4.25 1.29 -1.15
N LEU A 47 -4.83 1.98 -0.15
CA LEU A 47 -5.86 1.38 0.70
C LEU A 47 -7.14 1.07 -0.08
N ASP A 48 -7.59 2.00 -0.94
CA ASP A 48 -8.72 1.80 -1.85
C ASP A 48 -8.47 0.58 -2.76
N GLU A 49 -7.35 0.60 -3.48
CA GLU A 49 -7.01 -0.44 -4.44
C GLU A 49 -6.87 -1.81 -3.75
N THR A 50 -6.19 -1.87 -2.59
CA THR A 50 -6.05 -3.10 -1.79
C THR A 50 -7.41 -3.62 -1.34
N ALA A 51 -8.27 -2.77 -0.79
CA ALA A 51 -9.58 -3.19 -0.30
C ALA A 51 -10.48 -3.70 -1.44
N THR A 52 -10.45 -3.00 -2.58
CA THR A 52 -11.19 -3.39 -3.78
C THR A 52 -10.65 -4.70 -4.36
N LEU A 53 -9.34 -4.88 -4.42
CA LEU A 53 -8.68 -6.11 -4.87
C LEU A 53 -9.05 -7.31 -4.00
N LEU A 54 -9.00 -7.16 -2.68
CA LEU A 54 -9.37 -8.22 -1.74
C LEU A 54 -10.82 -8.66 -1.94
N LYS A 55 -11.75 -7.73 -2.11
CA LYS A 55 -13.16 -8.06 -2.42
C LYS A 55 -13.29 -8.79 -3.74
N ALA A 56 -12.66 -8.28 -4.80
CA ALA A 56 -12.73 -8.85 -6.14
C ALA A 56 -12.20 -10.30 -6.18
N ARG A 57 -11.23 -10.63 -5.32
CA ARG A 57 -10.64 -11.98 -5.20
C ARG A 57 -11.32 -12.88 -4.15
N GLY A 58 -12.44 -12.46 -3.56
CA GLY A 58 -13.18 -13.27 -2.57
C GLY A 58 -12.62 -13.23 -1.15
N PHE A 59 -11.64 -12.36 -0.87
CA PHE A 59 -11.03 -12.16 0.44
C PHE A 59 -11.66 -11.02 1.24
N GLY A 60 -12.91 -10.63 0.93
CA GLY A 60 -13.60 -9.53 1.62
C GLY A 60 -13.72 -9.72 3.14
N HIS A 61 -13.64 -10.95 3.63
CA HIS A 61 -13.62 -11.26 5.07
C HIS A 61 -12.37 -10.75 5.80
N LEU A 62 -11.29 -10.41 5.08
CA LEU A 62 -10.06 -9.86 5.67
C LEU A 62 -10.13 -8.34 5.92
N LEU A 63 -11.07 -7.63 5.30
CA LEU A 63 -11.16 -6.16 5.36
C LEU A 63 -11.28 -5.60 6.78
N PRO A 64 -12.11 -6.16 7.69
CA PRO A 64 -12.22 -5.59 9.04
C PRO A 64 -10.88 -5.61 9.78
N ASN A 65 -10.13 -6.71 9.67
CA ASN A 65 -8.82 -6.85 10.30
C ASN A 65 -7.77 -5.97 9.62
N PHE A 66 -7.82 -5.84 8.29
CA PHE A 66 -6.93 -4.96 7.53
C PHE A 66 -7.04 -3.51 8.00
N PHE A 67 -8.24 -2.93 7.99
CA PHE A 67 -8.45 -1.54 8.43
C PHE A 67 -8.17 -1.35 9.92
N THR A 68 -8.64 -2.27 10.77
CA THR A 68 -8.37 -2.20 12.23
C THR A 68 -6.86 -2.20 12.51
N THR A 69 -6.09 -3.04 11.81
CA THR A 69 -4.63 -3.11 11.98
C THR A 69 -3.96 -1.80 11.56
N LEU A 70 -4.39 -1.20 10.45
CA LEU A 70 -3.84 0.07 9.97
C LEU A 70 -4.15 1.23 10.93
N GLU A 71 -5.39 1.32 11.42
CA GLU A 71 -5.82 2.38 12.33
C GLU A 71 -5.13 2.31 13.70
N GLN A 72 -4.87 1.09 14.19
CA GLN A 72 -4.25 0.88 15.51
C GLN A 72 -2.72 0.87 15.46
N SER A 73 -2.12 0.67 14.28
CA SER A 73 -0.68 0.53 14.13
C SER A 73 0.02 1.88 14.09
N GLN A 74 0.86 2.15 15.09
CA GLN A 74 1.82 3.25 15.04
C GLN A 74 3.01 2.97 14.10
N ALA A 75 3.12 1.73 13.58
CA ALA A 75 4.18 1.32 12.69
C ALA A 75 3.89 1.65 11.22
N CYS A 76 2.65 1.99 10.86
CA CYS A 76 2.25 2.37 9.51
C CYS A 76 1.66 3.79 9.50
N ARG A 77 2.19 4.66 8.64
CA ARG A 77 1.66 6.01 8.40
C ARG A 77 0.92 6.03 7.08
N ILE A 78 -0.30 6.57 7.07
CA ILE A 78 -1.07 6.78 5.86
C ILE A 78 -0.88 8.24 5.44
N GLU A 79 -0.39 8.44 4.23
CA GLU A 79 -0.37 9.75 3.57
C GLU A 79 -1.68 9.94 2.84
N TRP A 80 -2.47 10.92 3.30
CA TRP A 80 -3.73 11.26 2.67
C TRP A 80 -3.51 12.17 1.48
N THR A 81 -4.24 11.91 0.40
CA THR A 81 -4.15 12.72 -0.83
C THR A 81 -5.02 13.97 -0.68
N ASP A 82 -4.40 15.13 -0.81
CA ASP A 82 -5.11 16.40 -0.94
C ASP A 82 -5.36 16.78 -2.42
N SER A 83 -6.08 17.87 -2.65
CA SER A 83 -6.42 18.33 -4.00
C SER A 83 -5.19 18.63 -4.84
N ASP A 84 -4.15 19.23 -4.26
CA ASP A 84 -2.97 19.67 -4.98
C ASP A 84 -2.14 18.46 -5.42
N ARG A 85 -1.98 17.47 -4.53
CA ARG A 85 -1.37 16.19 -4.85
C ARG A 85 -2.16 15.44 -5.91
N PHE A 86 -3.50 15.45 -5.84
CA PHE A 86 -4.33 14.83 -6.86
C PHE A 86 -4.13 15.44 -8.25
N PHE A 87 -4.21 16.77 -8.38
CA PHE A 87 -4.07 17.44 -9.69
C PHE A 87 -2.66 17.33 -10.25
N SER A 88 -1.63 17.38 -9.41
CA SER A 88 -0.25 17.15 -9.85
C SER A 88 -0.03 15.70 -10.32
N THR A 89 -0.60 14.72 -9.62
CA THR A 89 -0.63 13.31 -10.04
C THR A 89 -1.35 13.17 -11.38
N GLN A 90 -2.50 13.81 -11.56
CA GLN A 90 -3.25 13.79 -12.82
C GLN A 90 -2.42 14.34 -13.99
N ALA A 91 -1.75 15.49 -13.79
CA ALA A 91 -0.87 16.05 -14.81
C ALA A 91 0.29 15.11 -15.15
N PHE A 92 0.88 14.46 -14.15
CA PHE A 92 1.94 13.47 -14.33
C PHE A 92 1.44 12.23 -15.08
N PHE A 93 0.30 11.69 -14.69
CA PHE A 93 -0.32 10.52 -15.31
C PHE A 93 -0.63 10.77 -16.79
N LEU A 94 -1.22 11.93 -17.12
CA LEU A 94 -1.51 12.30 -18.52
C LEU A 94 -0.24 12.49 -19.36
N LYS A 95 0.84 13.00 -18.75
CA LYS A 95 2.14 13.14 -19.41
C LYS A 95 2.78 11.79 -19.77
N HIS A 96 2.45 10.74 -19.04
CA HIS A 96 2.99 9.39 -19.23
C HIS A 96 1.87 8.40 -19.61
N ALA A 97 0.85 8.88 -20.34
CA ALA A 97 -0.30 8.07 -20.75
C ALA A 97 0.06 6.91 -21.70
N ASP A 98 1.29 6.87 -22.20
CA ASP A 98 1.87 5.77 -22.97
C ASP A 98 2.45 4.65 -22.10
N GLN A 99 2.55 4.84 -20.79
CA GLN A 99 3.04 3.85 -19.84
C GLN A 99 1.89 3.04 -19.23
N ASP A 100 2.15 1.78 -18.90
CA ASP A 100 1.15 0.87 -18.28
C ASP A 100 1.00 1.09 -16.76
N TRP A 101 1.35 2.28 -16.25
CA TRP A 101 1.22 2.61 -14.84
C TRP A 101 -0.23 2.91 -14.49
N SER A 102 -0.66 2.49 -13.30
CA SER A 102 -1.94 2.93 -12.77
C SER A 102 -1.87 4.37 -12.26
N PHE A 103 -3.03 5.00 -12.05
CA PHE A 103 -3.06 6.30 -11.37
C PHE A 103 -2.51 6.21 -9.94
N THR A 104 -2.73 5.08 -9.26
CA THR A 104 -2.20 4.77 -7.93
C THR A 104 -0.68 4.78 -7.93
N ASP A 105 -0.05 4.14 -8.93
CA ASP A 105 1.42 4.11 -9.08
C ASP A 105 1.99 5.52 -9.31
N CYS A 106 1.31 6.35 -10.11
CA CYS A 106 1.71 7.73 -10.33
C CYS A 106 1.56 8.63 -9.10
N LEU A 107 0.70 8.26 -8.15
CA LEU A 107 0.45 9.01 -6.93
C LEU A 107 1.47 8.70 -5.83
N SER A 108 2.06 7.50 -5.86
CA SER A 108 2.79 6.89 -4.74
C SER A 108 4.28 7.24 -4.69
#